data_AF-A0A9D4ZTN9-F1
#
_entry.id   AF-A0A9D4ZTN9-F1
#
_cell.length_a   1.000
_cell.length_b   1.000
_cell.length_c   1.000
_cell.angle_alpha   90.00
_cell.angle_beta   90.00
_cell.angle_gamma   90.00
#
_symmetry.space_group_name_H-M   'P 1'
#
loop_
_entity.id
_entity.type
_entity.pdbx_description
1 polymer ?
#
loop_
_entity_poly.entity_id
_entity_poly.type
_entity_poly.pdbx_seq_one_letter_code
_entity_poly.pdbx_strand_id
1 'polypeptide(L)'
;MVLKDKKTGAPKRTAKTENDGALILFDLENLHASNILPSLKSFLGPVHKLQVSSGKENSAKHHLAKQFVPFLAQVLKLCSKGLSDLPSSEKSEVKMKADELFLCFEFALDCFEQLRQWLVGSPFEIEMQRSWLVRRYIASKRFHEALGQDLQLLFSLRMLVGTQDKINHIRFEGCKEKDYNLKLPDPDYAQDLPQSVVVLIIGAATDFVVSATEIGITDLTLFEKVIVATQEIEPWLRKLELDKAEKQRSLLFRELNKCVMAILSDSSCTRTELVESLSYLTLHQCALSSMSSHFCKVARSICSKLSSQGLENTELAIKVCEDALSKIGESNQNR
;
A
#
# COMPACT_ATOMS: atom_id res chain seq x y z
N MET A 1 -15.55 -5.62 -9.55
CA MET A 1 -16.32 -6.32 -8.50
C MET A 1 -17.75 -6.58 -8.99
N VAL A 2 -18.20 -7.85 -9.06
CA VAL A 2 -19.56 -8.24 -9.48
C VAL A 2 -20.18 -9.13 -8.39
N LEU A 3 -21.48 -9.44 -8.42
CA LEU A 3 -22.17 -10.27 -7.42
C LEU A 3 -22.28 -11.74 -7.84
N LYS A 4 -22.37 -12.67 -6.87
CA LYS A 4 -22.66 -14.10 -7.14
C LYS A 4 -24.12 -14.23 -7.53
N ASP A 5 -24.39 -14.42 -8.83
CA ASP A 5 -25.75 -14.72 -9.27
C ASP A 5 -26.17 -16.13 -8.84
N LYS A 6 -26.97 -16.22 -7.78
CA LYS A 6 -27.94 -17.30 -7.63
C LYS A 6 -29.26 -16.84 -8.25
N LYS A 7 -29.71 -17.59 -9.26
CA LYS A 7 -30.98 -17.41 -9.97
C LYS A 7 -32.16 -17.49 -8.97
N THR A 8 -32.56 -16.37 -8.40
CA THR A 8 -33.83 -16.19 -7.70
C THR A 8 -34.23 -14.70 -7.69
N GLY A 9 -35.49 -14.45 -8.04
CA GLY A 9 -36.30 -13.22 -7.97
C GLY A 9 -35.60 -11.87 -7.74
N ALA A 10 -35.84 -10.92 -8.67
CA ALA A 10 -35.56 -9.51 -8.45
C ALA A 10 -36.50 -8.95 -7.35
N PRO A 11 -35.99 -8.40 -6.23
CA PRO A 11 -36.83 -7.73 -5.25
C PRO A 11 -37.11 -6.29 -5.68
N LYS A 12 -38.32 -5.82 -5.35
CA LYS A 12 -38.81 -4.45 -5.58
C LYS A 12 -38.07 -3.50 -4.63
N ARG A 13 -37.26 -2.56 -5.17
CA ARG A 13 -36.63 -1.48 -4.40
C ARG A 13 -37.70 -0.48 -3.94
N THR A 14 -37.52 0.15 -2.78
CA THR A 14 -38.39 1.25 -2.35
C THR A 14 -37.88 2.55 -2.97
N ALA A 15 -38.79 3.34 -3.56
CA ALA A 15 -38.46 4.55 -4.33
C ALA A 15 -37.64 5.59 -3.55
N LYS A 16 -37.78 5.62 -2.22
CA LYS A 16 -37.02 6.54 -1.35
C LYS A 16 -35.52 6.22 -1.32
N THR A 17 -35.14 4.94 -1.15
CA THR A 17 -33.72 4.53 -1.15
C THR A 17 -33.04 4.68 -2.50
N GLU A 18 -33.77 4.57 -3.61
CA GLU A 18 -33.18 4.82 -4.93
C GLU A 18 -32.89 6.31 -5.14
N ASN A 19 -33.77 7.18 -4.64
CA ASN A 19 -33.61 8.62 -4.75
C ASN A 19 -32.42 9.15 -3.92
N ASP A 20 -32.25 8.65 -2.69
CA ASP A 20 -31.14 9.05 -1.82
C ASP A 20 -29.77 8.63 -2.39
N GLY A 21 -29.69 7.42 -2.97
CA GLY A 21 -28.47 6.94 -3.63
C GLY A 21 -28.13 7.74 -4.89
N ALA A 22 -29.13 8.07 -5.73
CA ALA A 22 -28.91 8.86 -6.94
C ALA A 22 -28.40 10.28 -6.61
N LEU A 23 -28.92 10.91 -5.56
CA LEU A 23 -28.48 12.22 -5.10
C LEU A 23 -27.00 12.18 -4.66
N ILE A 24 -26.59 11.18 -3.88
CA ILE A 24 -25.20 11.03 -3.44
C ILE A 24 -24.24 10.88 -4.64
N LEU A 25 -24.62 10.09 -5.65
CA LEU A 25 -23.80 9.93 -6.86
C LEU A 25 -23.72 11.22 -7.67
N PHE A 26 -24.82 11.97 -7.76
CA PHE A 26 -24.85 13.27 -8.41
C PHE A 26 -23.92 14.28 -7.70
N ASP A 27 -23.94 14.30 -6.37
CA ASP A 27 -23.07 15.18 -5.58
C ASP A 27 -21.59 14.80 -5.72
N LEU A 28 -21.28 13.49 -5.76
CA LEU A 28 -19.93 12.98 -6.02
C LEU A 28 -19.43 13.32 -7.43
N GLU A 29 -20.28 13.20 -8.44
CA GLU A 29 -19.91 13.46 -9.83
C GLU A 29 -19.59 14.93 -10.07
N ASN A 30 -20.35 15.84 -9.46
CA ASN A 30 -20.19 17.27 -9.70
C ASN A 30 -19.35 17.99 -8.63
N LEU A 31 -18.97 17.31 -7.54
CA LEU A 31 -18.26 17.90 -6.41
C LEU A 31 -18.96 19.18 -5.90
N HIS A 32 -20.30 19.18 -5.98
CA HIS A 32 -21.15 20.35 -5.73
C HIS A 32 -21.40 20.58 -4.23
N ALA A 33 -21.30 19.54 -3.40
CA ALA A 33 -21.54 19.60 -1.96
C ALA A 33 -20.26 19.26 -1.18
N SER A 34 -19.92 20.10 -0.20
CA SER A 34 -19.16 19.64 0.95
C SER A 34 -20.07 18.72 1.80
N ASN A 35 -19.50 17.75 2.52
CA ASN A 35 -20.25 16.90 3.45
C ASN A 35 -21.05 15.74 2.80
N ILE A 36 -20.46 15.07 1.81
CA ILE A 36 -21.02 13.89 1.12
C ILE A 36 -20.92 12.63 2.00
N LEU A 37 -19.81 12.50 2.73
CA LEU A 37 -19.47 11.33 3.55
C LEU A 37 -20.54 11.02 4.61
N PRO A 38 -21.11 11.98 5.36
CA PRO A 38 -22.21 11.68 6.29
C PRO A 38 -23.44 11.11 5.59
N SER A 39 -23.82 11.65 4.42
CA SER A 39 -24.94 11.14 3.62
C SER A 39 -24.66 9.71 3.14
N LEU A 40 -23.44 9.45 2.67
CA LEU A 40 -22.97 8.13 2.28
C LEU A 40 -23.00 7.14 3.45
N LYS A 41 -22.51 7.54 4.63
CA LYS A 41 -22.54 6.72 5.86
C LYS A 41 -23.96 6.41 6.30
N SER A 42 -24.86 7.39 6.24
CA SER A 42 -26.28 7.21 6.56
C SER A 42 -26.93 6.20 5.60
N PHE A 43 -26.70 6.37 4.29
CA PHE A 43 -27.24 5.49 3.25
C PHE A 43 -26.73 4.04 3.36
N LEU A 44 -25.43 3.86 3.66
CA LEU A 44 -24.78 2.55 3.82
C LEU A 44 -24.84 2.00 5.25
N GLY A 45 -25.57 2.66 6.15
CA GLY A 45 -25.79 2.20 7.52
C GLY A 45 -26.20 0.73 7.66
N PRO A 46 -27.06 0.18 6.78
CA PRO A 46 -27.39 -1.25 6.79
C PRO A 46 -26.20 -2.19 6.55
N VAL A 47 -25.26 -1.82 5.69
CA VAL A 47 -24.04 -2.61 5.41
C VAL A 47 -23.08 -2.54 6.60
N HIS A 48 -22.92 -1.36 7.19
CA HIS A 48 -22.02 -1.17 8.33
C HIS A 48 -22.47 -1.93 9.59
N LYS A 49 -23.79 -2.05 9.81
CA LYS A 49 -24.38 -2.80 10.93
C LYS A 49 -24.19 -4.32 10.84
N LEU A 50 -23.73 -4.86 9.69
CA LEU A 50 -23.51 -6.30 9.49
C LEU A 50 -22.39 -6.90 10.35
N GLN A 51 -21.54 -6.07 10.95
CA GLN A 51 -20.49 -6.50 11.88
C GLN A 51 -21.03 -7.19 13.14
N VAL A 52 -22.30 -6.95 13.53
CA VAL A 52 -22.81 -7.31 14.86
C VAL A 52 -23.60 -8.63 14.89
N SER A 53 -24.13 -9.14 13.76
CA SER A 53 -24.97 -10.35 13.78
C SER A 53 -24.20 -11.63 13.39
N SER A 54 -23.92 -12.49 14.39
CA SER A 54 -23.39 -13.84 14.18
C SER A 54 -24.52 -14.86 13.99
N GLY A 55 -24.56 -15.53 12.84
CA GLY A 55 -24.94 -16.95 12.80
C GLY A 55 -26.18 -17.39 12.02
N LYS A 56 -27.10 -16.52 11.57
CA LYS A 56 -28.34 -17.00 10.88
C LYS A 56 -28.82 -16.22 9.65
N GLU A 57 -28.11 -15.20 9.17
CA GLU A 57 -28.63 -14.22 8.18
C GLU A 57 -27.96 -14.24 6.79
N ASN A 58 -27.54 -15.40 6.28
CA ASN A 58 -26.86 -15.47 4.97
C ASN A 58 -27.73 -14.92 3.82
N SER A 59 -29.06 -15.03 3.90
CA SER A 59 -29.99 -14.49 2.90
C SER A 59 -30.13 -12.96 2.95
N ALA A 60 -30.20 -12.38 4.15
CA ALA A 60 -30.30 -10.93 4.33
C ALA A 60 -29.00 -10.22 3.92
N LYS A 61 -27.84 -10.80 4.27
CA LYS A 61 -26.54 -10.24 3.86
C LYS A 61 -26.30 -10.36 2.35
N HIS A 62 -26.73 -11.46 1.73
CA HIS A 62 -26.73 -11.60 0.26
C HIS A 62 -27.65 -10.58 -0.42
N HIS A 63 -28.83 -10.30 0.15
CA HIS A 63 -29.73 -9.27 -0.36
C HIS A 63 -29.10 -7.87 -0.31
N LEU A 64 -28.44 -7.52 0.81
CA LEU A 64 -27.70 -6.27 0.96
C LEU A 64 -26.56 -6.17 -0.06
N ALA A 65 -25.80 -7.25 -0.26
CA ALA A 65 -24.78 -7.28 -1.30
C ALA A 65 -25.40 -6.98 -2.68
N LYS A 66 -26.52 -7.64 -3.02
CA LYS A 66 -27.24 -7.40 -4.28
C LYS A 66 -27.68 -5.96 -4.47
N GLN A 67 -28.10 -5.31 -3.39
CA GLN A 67 -28.57 -3.93 -3.41
C GLN A 67 -27.42 -2.93 -3.54
N PHE A 68 -26.36 -3.09 -2.75
CA PHE A 68 -25.37 -2.04 -2.53
C PHE A 68 -24.09 -2.18 -3.35
N VAL A 69 -23.72 -3.39 -3.82
CA VAL A 69 -22.48 -3.57 -4.61
C VAL A 69 -22.45 -2.71 -5.89
N PRO A 70 -23.51 -2.64 -6.71
CA PRO A 70 -23.50 -1.78 -7.90
C PRO A 70 -23.32 -0.29 -7.57
N PHE A 71 -23.95 0.16 -6.48
CA PHE A 71 -23.83 1.54 -5.98
C PHE A 71 -22.41 1.83 -5.49
N LEU A 72 -21.85 0.95 -4.65
CA LEU A 72 -20.47 1.09 -4.14
C LEU A 72 -19.45 1.11 -5.28
N ALA A 73 -19.65 0.30 -6.32
CA ALA A 73 -18.78 0.31 -7.50
C ALA A 73 -18.84 1.65 -8.25
N GLN A 74 -20.02 2.27 -8.33
CA GLN A 74 -20.17 3.62 -8.89
C GLN A 74 -19.50 4.69 -8.03
N VAL A 75 -19.63 4.60 -6.70
CA VAL A 75 -18.91 5.49 -5.77
C VAL A 75 -17.39 5.40 -6.00
N LEU A 76 -16.80 4.20 -6.01
CA LEU A 76 -15.37 4.04 -6.28
C LEU A 76 -14.97 4.62 -7.64
N LYS A 77 -15.77 4.37 -8.69
CA LYS A 77 -15.50 4.91 -10.03
C LYS A 77 -15.51 6.44 -10.04
N LEU A 78 -16.51 7.07 -9.42
CA LEU A 78 -16.63 8.52 -9.37
C LEU A 78 -15.51 9.14 -8.53
N CYS A 79 -15.20 8.56 -7.36
CA CYS A 79 -14.10 9.01 -6.53
C CYS A 79 -12.75 8.85 -7.23
N SER A 80 -12.50 7.73 -7.92
CA SER A 80 -11.28 7.56 -8.72
C SER A 80 -11.14 8.63 -9.78
N LYS A 81 -12.20 8.84 -10.56
CA LYS A 81 -12.23 9.84 -11.62
C LYS A 81 -12.00 11.25 -11.06
N GLY A 82 -12.75 11.62 -10.03
CA GLY A 82 -12.64 12.93 -9.37
C GLY A 82 -11.23 13.17 -8.82
N LEU A 83 -10.64 12.17 -8.16
CA LEU A 83 -9.27 12.27 -7.65
C LEU A 83 -8.24 12.40 -8.78
N SER A 84 -8.43 11.73 -9.92
CA SER A 84 -7.56 11.85 -11.08
C SER A 84 -7.68 13.20 -11.79
N ASP A 85 -8.88 13.76 -11.87
CA ASP A 85 -9.19 15.00 -12.58
C ASP A 85 -8.87 16.27 -11.75
N LEU A 86 -8.77 16.15 -10.42
CA LEU A 86 -8.46 17.27 -9.54
C LEU A 86 -7.03 17.81 -9.80
N PRO A 87 -6.88 19.13 -9.99
CA PRO A 87 -5.56 19.73 -10.16
C PRO A 87 -4.74 19.60 -8.88
N SER A 88 -3.43 19.41 -9.02
CA SER A 88 -2.50 19.50 -7.89
C SER A 88 -2.36 20.96 -7.48
N SER A 89 -3.33 21.45 -6.70
CA SER A 89 -3.40 22.84 -6.24
C SER A 89 -3.47 22.88 -4.71
N GLU A 90 -2.71 23.79 -4.11
CA GLU A 90 -2.75 24.05 -2.66
C GLU A 90 -3.97 24.90 -2.23
N LYS A 91 -4.86 25.25 -3.17
CA LYS A 91 -6.09 25.97 -2.86
C LYS A 91 -6.96 25.17 -1.90
N SER A 92 -7.38 25.81 -0.82
CA SER A 92 -8.17 25.20 0.26
C SER A 92 -9.39 24.42 -0.25
N GLU A 93 -10.14 24.98 -1.21
CA GLU A 93 -11.34 24.33 -1.76
C GLU A 93 -11.02 23.03 -2.50
N VAL A 94 -9.92 23.00 -3.27
CA VAL A 94 -9.48 21.82 -4.01
C VAL A 94 -9.05 20.73 -3.04
N LYS A 95 -8.34 21.10 -1.97
CA LYS A 95 -7.93 20.19 -0.90
C LYS A 95 -9.13 19.59 -0.17
N MET A 96 -10.12 20.41 0.22
CA MET A 96 -11.34 19.91 0.88
C MET A 96 -12.11 18.92 0.00
N LYS A 97 -12.21 19.20 -1.31
CA LYS A 97 -12.83 18.26 -2.26
C LYS A 97 -12.05 16.95 -2.36
N ALA A 98 -10.72 17.02 -2.43
CA ALA A 98 -9.89 15.82 -2.43
C ALA A 98 -10.08 15.00 -1.14
N ASP A 99 -10.07 15.66 0.02
CA ASP A 99 -10.27 15.01 1.32
C ASP A 99 -11.62 14.27 1.38
N GLU A 100 -12.70 14.90 0.92
CA GLU A 100 -14.03 14.27 0.85
C GLU A 100 -14.02 13.02 -0.04
N LEU A 101 -13.39 13.09 -1.22
CA LEU A 101 -13.30 11.96 -2.15
C LEU A 101 -12.48 10.80 -1.58
N PHE A 102 -11.34 11.11 -0.95
CA PHE A 102 -10.50 10.12 -0.28
C PHE A 102 -11.30 9.37 0.81
N LEU A 103 -11.99 10.10 1.68
CA LEU A 103 -12.78 9.52 2.75
C LEU A 103 -13.97 8.70 2.23
N CYS A 104 -14.63 9.15 1.17
CA CYS A 104 -15.70 8.37 0.52
C CYS A 104 -15.16 7.09 -0.12
N PHE A 105 -13.97 7.14 -0.73
CA PHE A 105 -13.31 5.97 -1.32
C PHE A 105 -12.97 4.93 -0.25
N GLU A 106 -12.32 5.35 0.84
CA GLU A 106 -11.99 4.48 1.97
C GLU A 106 -13.23 3.81 2.54
N PHE A 107 -14.27 4.60 2.82
CA PHE A 107 -15.50 4.08 3.39
C PHE A 107 -16.20 3.08 2.46
N ALA A 108 -16.17 3.32 1.14
CA ALA A 108 -16.70 2.38 0.16
C ALA A 108 -15.90 1.07 0.10
N LEU A 109 -14.56 1.13 0.19
CA LEU A 109 -13.71 -0.07 0.29
C LEU A 109 -14.02 -0.88 1.55
N ASP A 110 -14.18 -0.21 2.69
CA ASP A 110 -14.50 -0.89 3.94
C ASP A 110 -15.89 -1.53 3.89
N CYS A 111 -16.85 -0.91 3.19
CA CYS A 111 -18.14 -1.54 2.91
C CYS A 111 -18.01 -2.77 1.99
N PHE A 112 -17.13 -2.73 0.98
CA PHE A 112 -16.83 -3.90 0.16
C PHE A 112 -16.19 -5.03 0.96
N GLU A 113 -15.34 -4.70 1.92
CA GLU A 113 -14.73 -5.68 2.82
C GLU A 113 -15.79 -6.44 3.61
N GLN A 114 -16.78 -5.73 4.17
CA GLN A 114 -17.92 -6.35 4.86
C GLN A 114 -18.72 -7.29 3.95
N LEU A 115 -18.71 -7.03 2.64
CA LEU A 115 -19.46 -7.78 1.64
C LEU A 115 -18.62 -8.83 0.90
N ARG A 116 -17.33 -9.00 1.23
CA ARG A 116 -16.34 -9.79 0.44
C ARG A 116 -16.84 -11.17 0.04
N GLN A 117 -17.44 -11.93 0.96
CA GLN A 117 -17.87 -13.31 0.71
C GLN A 117 -18.96 -13.47 -0.36
N TRP A 118 -19.66 -12.38 -0.72
CA TRP A 118 -20.71 -12.37 -1.75
C TRP A 118 -20.25 -11.75 -3.08
N LEU A 119 -19.00 -11.27 -3.15
CA LEU A 119 -18.42 -10.77 -4.38
C LEU A 119 -18.02 -11.93 -5.30
N VAL A 120 -18.09 -11.66 -6.61
CA VAL A 120 -17.58 -12.44 -7.73
C VAL A 120 -16.47 -11.66 -8.39
N GLY A 121 -15.48 -12.42 -8.83
CA GLY A 121 -14.35 -11.94 -9.59
C GLY A 121 -13.06 -12.35 -8.92
N SER A 122 -12.00 -11.60 -9.22
CA SER A 122 -10.71 -11.76 -8.57
C SER A 122 -10.85 -11.61 -7.06
N PRO A 123 -10.30 -12.54 -6.25
CA PRO A 123 -10.33 -12.44 -4.80
C PRO A 123 -9.54 -11.24 -4.26
N PHE A 124 -8.70 -10.61 -5.11
CA PHE A 124 -7.84 -9.48 -4.79
C PHE A 124 -8.35 -8.14 -5.33
N GLU A 125 -9.60 -8.05 -5.80
CA GLU A 125 -10.11 -6.83 -6.40
C GLU A 125 -10.16 -5.67 -5.39
N ILE A 126 -10.48 -5.94 -4.12
CA ILE A 126 -10.48 -4.92 -3.06
C ILE A 126 -9.06 -4.42 -2.81
N GLU A 127 -8.09 -5.35 -2.78
CA GLU A 127 -6.68 -5.08 -2.59
C GLU A 127 -6.12 -4.23 -3.74
N MET A 128 -6.52 -4.51 -4.99
CA MET A 128 -6.13 -3.71 -6.15
C MET A 128 -6.63 -2.26 -6.04
N GLN A 129 -7.90 -2.08 -5.64
CA GLN A 129 -8.46 -0.74 -5.44
C GLN A 129 -7.81 -0.01 -4.24
N ARG A 130 -7.47 -0.73 -3.16
CA ARG A 130 -6.76 -0.16 -2.00
C ARG A 130 -5.32 0.23 -2.36
N SER A 131 -4.60 -0.57 -3.15
CA SER A 131 -3.28 -0.20 -3.68
C SER A 131 -3.34 1.05 -4.55
N TRP A 132 -4.37 1.17 -5.40
CA TRP A 132 -4.60 2.38 -6.18
C TRP A 132 -4.80 3.62 -5.29
N LEU A 133 -5.60 3.47 -4.22
CA LEU A 133 -5.83 4.54 -3.23
C LEU A 133 -4.53 4.97 -2.53
N VAL A 134 -3.72 4.01 -2.06
CA VAL A 134 -2.40 4.26 -1.44
C VAL A 134 -1.52 5.10 -2.36
N ARG A 135 -1.40 4.72 -3.64
CA ARG A 135 -0.61 5.47 -4.62
C ARG A 135 -1.15 6.87 -4.86
N ARG A 136 -2.47 7.06 -4.78
CA ARG A 136 -3.06 8.40 -4.88
C ARG A 136 -2.73 9.25 -3.66
N TYR A 137 -2.74 8.69 -2.45
CA TYR A 137 -2.26 9.38 -1.26
C TYR A 137 -0.79 9.77 -1.37
N ILE A 138 0.08 8.85 -1.81
CA ILE A 138 1.51 9.13 -2.07
C ILE A 138 1.67 10.28 -3.07
N ALA A 139 0.95 10.25 -4.20
CA ALA A 139 0.99 11.30 -5.20
C ALA A 139 0.51 12.66 -4.66
N SER A 140 -0.39 12.65 -3.67
CA SER A 140 -0.86 13.83 -2.94
C SER A 140 0.01 14.19 -1.72
N LYS A 141 1.16 13.53 -1.52
CA LYS A 141 2.07 13.71 -0.37
C LYS A 141 1.41 13.48 1.01
N ARG A 142 0.39 12.63 1.04
CA ARG A 142 -0.37 12.25 2.24
C ARG A 142 0.16 10.92 2.79
N PHE A 143 1.42 10.95 3.24
CA PHE A 143 2.17 9.72 3.53
C PHE A 143 1.64 8.97 4.75
N HIS A 144 1.10 9.66 5.76
CA HIS A 144 0.52 9.00 6.94
C HIS A 144 -0.73 8.20 6.57
N GLU A 145 -1.63 8.78 5.78
CA GLU A 145 -2.82 8.10 5.29
C GLU A 145 -2.46 6.95 4.33
N ALA A 146 -1.47 7.16 3.44
CA ALA A 146 -0.93 6.10 2.59
C ALA A 146 -0.42 4.93 3.43
N LEU A 147 0.40 5.20 4.45
CA LEU A 147 0.97 4.18 5.33
C LEU A 147 -0.12 3.37 6.04
N GLY A 148 -1.14 4.04 6.58
CA GLY A 148 -2.26 3.38 7.26
C GLY A 148 -3.03 2.43 6.34
N GLN A 149 -3.37 2.87 5.13
CA GLN A 149 -4.07 2.06 4.13
C GLN A 149 -3.21 0.90 3.62
N ASP A 150 -1.91 1.12 3.49
CA ASP A 150 -1.00 0.13 2.93
C ASP A 150 -0.67 -1.00 3.91
N LEU A 151 -0.61 -0.71 5.21
CA LEU A 151 -0.56 -1.74 6.25
C LEU A 151 -1.78 -2.66 6.21
N GLN A 152 -2.97 -2.08 6.06
CA GLN A 152 -4.20 -2.84 5.92
C GLN A 152 -4.18 -3.71 4.67
N LEU A 153 -3.66 -3.18 3.56
CA LEU A 153 -3.46 -3.91 2.32
C LEU A 153 -2.48 -5.09 2.48
N LEU A 154 -1.30 -4.84 3.04
CA LEU A 154 -0.27 -5.87 3.25
C LEU A 154 -0.75 -6.97 4.19
N PHE A 155 -1.46 -6.62 5.25
CA PHE A 155 -2.13 -7.58 6.12
C PHE A 155 -3.17 -8.42 5.35
N SER A 156 -4.00 -7.79 4.53
CA SER A 156 -4.98 -8.51 3.69
C SER A 156 -4.32 -9.48 2.72
N LEU A 157 -3.29 -9.04 2.01
CA LEU A 157 -2.55 -9.87 1.07
C LEU A 157 -1.94 -11.09 1.76
N ARG A 158 -1.34 -10.90 2.94
CA ARG A 158 -0.80 -12.00 3.77
C ARG A 158 -1.86 -13.02 4.14
N MET A 159 -3.06 -12.57 4.49
CA MET A 159 -4.14 -13.47 4.90
C MET A 159 -4.80 -14.20 3.71
N LEU A 160 -4.83 -13.57 2.54
CA LEU A 160 -5.46 -14.13 1.34
C LEU A 160 -4.54 -15.10 0.59
N VAL A 161 -3.24 -14.82 0.55
CA VAL A 161 -2.25 -15.67 -0.13
C VAL A 161 -1.88 -16.86 0.77
N GLY A 162 -2.00 -18.07 0.23
CA GLY A 162 -1.75 -19.33 0.97
C GLY A 162 -2.97 -19.88 1.72
N THR A 163 -4.09 -19.15 1.75
CA THR A 163 -5.33 -19.57 2.44
C THR A 163 -6.45 -19.86 1.44
N GLN A 164 -6.15 -20.60 0.36
CA GLN A 164 -7.12 -20.94 -0.70
C GLN A 164 -8.43 -21.55 -0.16
N ASP A 165 -8.40 -22.25 0.98
CA ASP A 165 -9.56 -22.98 1.52
C ASP A 165 -10.40 -22.25 2.59
N LYS A 166 -10.01 -21.05 3.06
CA LYS A 166 -10.70 -20.38 4.20
C LYS A 166 -10.96 -18.88 4.06
N ILE A 167 -11.12 -18.38 2.83
CA ILE A 167 -11.50 -16.97 2.58
C ILE A 167 -12.80 -16.58 3.32
N ASN A 168 -13.67 -17.56 3.64
CA ASN A 168 -14.95 -17.34 4.30
C ASN A 168 -14.88 -16.92 5.79
N HIS A 169 -13.70 -16.91 6.42
CA HIS A 169 -13.57 -16.64 7.86
C HIS A 169 -12.57 -15.55 8.24
N ILE A 170 -11.95 -14.87 7.28
CA ILE A 170 -10.99 -13.81 7.59
C ILE A 170 -11.76 -12.58 8.08
N ARG A 171 -11.75 -12.36 9.39
CA ARG A 171 -12.20 -11.10 10.00
C ARG A 171 -11.04 -10.13 10.01
N PHE A 172 -11.18 -9.03 9.27
CA PHE A 172 -10.31 -7.88 9.37
C PHE A 172 -10.68 -7.09 10.62
N GLU A 173 -10.19 -7.51 11.78
CA GLU A 173 -10.12 -6.61 12.94
C GLU A 173 -8.94 -5.68 12.68
N GLY A 174 -9.22 -4.38 12.61
CA GLY A 174 -8.26 -3.36 12.16
C GLY A 174 -6.89 -3.53 12.83
N CYS A 175 -5.84 -3.62 12.00
CA CYS A 175 -4.47 -3.58 12.48
C CYS A 175 -4.28 -2.33 13.33
N LYS A 176 -4.04 -2.50 14.63
CA LYS A 176 -3.62 -1.40 15.46
C LYS A 176 -2.23 -0.98 15.02
N GLU A 177 -2.01 0.32 14.98
CA GLU A 177 -0.77 1.03 14.65
C GLU A 177 0.42 0.68 15.56
N LYS A 178 0.40 -0.42 16.32
CA LYS A 178 1.50 -0.87 17.17
C LYS A 178 2.00 -2.28 16.82
N ASP A 179 1.30 -3.00 15.95
CA ASP A 179 1.64 -4.37 15.56
C ASP A 179 2.23 -4.39 14.14
N TYR A 180 3.37 -3.72 13.98
CA TYR A 180 4.09 -3.60 12.71
C TYR A 180 5.01 -4.80 12.44
N ASN A 181 4.56 -6.02 12.71
CA ASN A 181 5.26 -7.21 12.23
C ASN A 181 4.99 -7.37 10.73
N LEU A 182 5.57 -6.46 9.94
CA LEU A 182 5.48 -6.46 8.50
C LEU A 182 6.14 -7.73 7.99
N LYS A 183 5.30 -8.62 7.45
CA LYS A 183 5.72 -9.86 6.84
C LYS A 183 4.89 -10.06 5.59
N LEU A 184 5.55 -10.27 4.45
CA LEU A 184 4.86 -10.56 3.21
C LEU A 184 4.38 -12.02 3.19
N PRO A 185 3.45 -12.39 2.30
CA PRO A 185 3.17 -13.79 2.08
C PRO A 185 4.43 -14.54 1.65
N ASP A 186 4.41 -15.87 1.80
CA ASP A 186 5.53 -16.70 1.36
C ASP A 186 5.73 -16.59 -0.17
N PRO A 187 6.92 -16.18 -0.65
CA PRO A 187 7.22 -16.08 -2.08
C PRO A 187 7.05 -17.38 -2.86
N ASP A 188 7.03 -18.53 -2.20
CA ASP A 188 6.86 -19.82 -2.88
C ASP A 188 5.46 -20.00 -3.47
N TYR A 189 4.45 -19.30 -2.91
CA TYR A 189 3.10 -19.24 -3.48
C TYR A 189 3.05 -18.49 -4.81
N ALA A 190 4.09 -17.72 -5.19
CA ALA A 190 4.07 -16.93 -6.43
C ALA A 190 3.79 -17.76 -7.69
N GLN A 191 4.14 -19.05 -7.67
CA GLN A 191 3.93 -19.99 -8.78
C GLN A 191 2.44 -20.23 -9.09
N ASP A 192 1.61 -20.15 -8.06
CA ASP A 192 0.17 -20.40 -8.12
C ASP A 192 -0.65 -19.09 -8.24
N LEU A 193 0.04 -17.95 -8.27
CA LEU A 193 -0.60 -16.63 -8.30
C LEU A 193 -0.57 -16.04 -9.71
N PRO A 194 -1.64 -15.33 -10.12
CA PRO A 194 -1.58 -14.48 -11.31
C PRO A 194 -0.49 -13.42 -11.15
N GLN A 195 0.22 -13.09 -12.25
CA GLN A 195 1.29 -12.08 -12.24
C GLN A 195 0.82 -10.72 -11.70
N SER A 196 -0.45 -10.36 -11.89
CA SER A 196 -1.03 -9.13 -11.35
C SER A 196 -1.04 -9.11 -9.82
N VAL A 197 -1.19 -10.27 -9.16
CA VAL A 197 -1.14 -10.38 -7.69
C VAL A 197 0.30 -10.30 -7.19
N VAL A 198 1.25 -10.93 -7.89
CA VAL A 198 2.69 -10.80 -7.60
C VAL A 198 3.12 -9.33 -7.65
N VAL A 199 2.72 -8.62 -8.71
CA VAL A 199 2.98 -7.18 -8.88
C VAL A 199 2.28 -6.35 -7.80
N LEU A 200 1.09 -6.75 -7.36
CA LEU A 200 0.36 -6.08 -6.28
C LEU A 200 1.08 -6.20 -4.92
N ILE A 201 1.57 -7.39 -4.57
CA ILE A 201 2.31 -7.63 -3.32
C ILE A 201 3.59 -6.78 -3.28
N ILE A 202 4.37 -6.84 -4.35
CA ILE A 202 5.62 -6.06 -4.46
C ILE A 202 5.29 -4.56 -4.47
N GLY A 203 4.27 -4.16 -5.24
CA GLY A 203 3.84 -2.78 -5.32
C GLY A 203 3.43 -2.21 -3.98
N ALA A 204 2.58 -2.91 -3.22
CA ALA A 204 2.18 -2.52 -1.88
C ALA A 204 3.39 -2.39 -0.96
N ALA A 205 4.28 -3.39 -0.91
CA ALA A 205 5.45 -3.33 -0.05
C ALA A 205 6.43 -2.19 -0.43
N THR A 206 6.54 -1.87 -1.72
CA THR A 206 7.34 -0.72 -2.16
C THR A 206 6.64 0.61 -1.82
N ASP A 207 5.31 0.70 -1.97
CA ASP A 207 4.51 1.87 -1.58
C ASP A 207 4.62 2.13 -0.05
N PHE A 208 4.75 1.06 0.76
CA PHE A 208 5.06 1.12 2.18
C PHE A 208 6.42 1.77 2.40
N VAL A 209 7.46 1.28 1.71
CA VAL A 209 8.83 1.81 1.81
C VAL A 209 8.84 3.31 1.46
N VAL A 210 8.16 3.72 0.39
CA VAL A 210 8.03 5.14 0.01
C VAL A 210 7.41 5.95 1.14
N SER A 211 6.24 5.53 1.64
CA SER A 211 5.49 6.26 2.66
C SER A 211 6.27 6.34 3.99
N ALA A 212 6.84 5.21 4.43
CA ALA A 212 7.63 5.12 5.65
C ALA A 212 8.95 5.90 5.54
N THR A 213 9.56 5.98 4.36
CA THR A 213 10.76 6.80 4.13
C THR A 213 10.44 8.28 4.32
N GLU A 214 9.36 8.77 3.69
CA GLU A 214 9.01 10.19 3.73
C GLU A 214 8.59 10.65 5.13
N ILE A 215 7.89 9.81 5.90
CA ILE A 215 7.63 10.07 7.33
C ILE A 215 8.90 9.89 8.17
N GLY A 216 9.72 8.89 7.84
CA GLY A 216 10.89 8.50 8.62
C GLY A 216 12.00 9.56 8.64
N ILE A 217 11.99 10.51 7.69
CA ILE A 217 12.87 11.68 7.72
C ILE A 217 12.66 12.52 9.00
N THR A 218 11.46 12.51 9.59
CA THR A 218 11.16 13.18 10.86
C THR A 218 10.99 12.22 12.03
N ASP A 219 10.75 10.93 11.77
CA ASP A 219 10.67 9.86 12.78
C ASP A 219 11.52 8.64 12.38
N LEU A 220 12.79 8.65 12.81
CA LEU A 220 13.77 7.61 12.45
C LEU A 220 13.37 6.19 12.90
N THR A 221 12.36 6.02 13.78
CA THR A 221 11.87 4.69 14.18
C THR A 221 11.23 3.92 13.00
N LEU A 222 10.82 4.61 11.94
CA LEU A 222 10.27 3.98 10.75
C LEU A 222 11.33 3.36 9.83
N PHE A 223 12.60 3.75 9.95
CA PHE A 223 13.65 3.19 9.10
C PHE A 223 13.94 1.71 9.37
N GLU A 224 13.76 1.24 10.61
CA GLU A 224 13.82 -0.18 10.93
C GLU A 224 12.76 -0.97 10.15
N LYS A 225 11.56 -0.39 9.99
CA LYS A 225 10.48 -1.02 9.20
C LYS A 225 10.78 -0.98 7.70
N VAL A 226 11.44 0.07 7.22
CA VAL A 226 11.90 0.16 5.81
C VAL A 226 12.92 -0.94 5.49
N ILE A 227 13.85 -1.22 6.41
CA ILE A 227 14.80 -2.33 6.28
C ILE A 227 14.04 -3.65 6.13
N VAL A 228 13.15 -3.96 7.08
CA VAL A 228 12.38 -5.22 7.09
C VAL A 228 11.56 -5.36 5.80
N ALA A 229 10.85 -4.31 5.40
CA ALA A 229 10.08 -4.30 4.16
C ALA A 229 10.95 -4.62 2.93
N THR A 230 12.11 -3.97 2.83
CA THR A 230 13.02 -4.17 1.70
C THR A 230 13.56 -5.60 1.65
N GLN A 231 13.91 -6.18 2.80
CA GLN A 231 14.37 -7.57 2.89
C GLN A 231 13.28 -8.55 2.47
N GLU A 232 12.04 -8.33 2.91
CA GLU A 232 10.89 -9.15 2.53
C GLU A 232 10.55 -9.05 1.03
N ILE A 233 10.79 -7.89 0.40
CA ILE A 233 10.56 -7.70 -1.05
C ILE A 233 11.56 -8.49 -1.91
N GLU A 234 12.79 -8.68 -1.44
CA GLU A 234 13.89 -9.23 -2.25
C GLU A 234 13.58 -10.61 -2.88
N PRO A 235 13.05 -11.62 -2.14
CA PRO A 235 12.64 -12.88 -2.74
C PRO A 235 11.52 -12.75 -3.78
N TRP A 236 10.60 -11.79 -3.59
CA TRP A 236 9.50 -11.54 -4.51
C TRP A 236 9.96 -10.90 -5.82
N LEU A 237 10.99 -10.03 -5.78
CA LEU A 237 11.56 -9.44 -7.00
C LEU A 237 12.10 -10.49 -7.97
N ARG A 238 12.59 -11.62 -7.45
CA ARG A 238 13.07 -12.75 -8.27
C ARG A 238 11.94 -13.47 -9.02
N LYS A 239 10.68 -13.22 -8.66
CA LYS A 239 9.48 -13.76 -9.32
C LYS A 239 8.93 -12.82 -10.40
N LEU A 240 9.54 -11.65 -10.61
CA LEU A 240 9.19 -10.72 -11.68
C LEU A 240 10.06 -10.91 -12.92
N GLU A 241 9.52 -10.48 -14.06
CA GLU A 241 10.32 -10.24 -15.26
C GLU A 241 11.42 -9.20 -14.96
N LEU A 242 12.58 -9.38 -15.61
CA LEU A 242 13.79 -8.60 -15.33
C LEU A 242 13.55 -7.08 -15.39
N ASP A 243 12.83 -6.58 -16.39
CA ASP A 243 12.58 -5.14 -16.56
C ASP A 243 11.71 -4.56 -15.43
N LYS A 244 10.74 -5.33 -14.94
CA LYS A 244 9.87 -4.95 -13.83
C LYS A 244 10.63 -5.01 -12.51
N ALA A 245 11.45 -6.05 -12.31
CA ALA A 245 12.31 -6.18 -11.15
C ALA A 245 13.29 -5.01 -11.07
N GLU A 246 13.96 -4.66 -12.17
CA GLU A 246 14.90 -3.53 -12.24
C GLU A 246 14.23 -2.19 -11.87
N LYS A 247 13.03 -1.91 -12.38
CA LYS A 247 12.28 -0.69 -12.03
C LYS A 247 11.99 -0.61 -10.53
N GLN A 248 11.59 -1.73 -9.92
CA GLN A 248 11.35 -1.80 -8.48
C GLN A 248 12.64 -1.61 -7.67
N ARG A 249 13.74 -2.24 -8.10
CA ARG A 249 15.06 -2.06 -7.46
C ARG A 249 15.54 -0.61 -7.51
N SER A 250 15.38 0.06 -8.65
CA SER A 250 15.73 1.48 -8.80
C SER A 250 14.91 2.39 -7.88
N LEU A 251 13.62 2.08 -7.69
CA LEU A 251 12.75 2.77 -6.74
C LEU A 251 13.22 2.52 -5.29
N LEU A 252 13.41 1.26 -4.88
CA LEU A 252 13.90 0.91 -3.55
C LEU A 252 15.25 1.57 -3.24
N PHE A 253 16.20 1.51 -4.18
CA PHE A 253 17.50 2.19 -4.06
C PHE A 253 17.32 3.68 -3.76
N ARG A 254 16.45 4.38 -4.49
CA ARG A 254 16.25 5.82 -4.30
C ARG A 254 15.71 6.13 -2.90
N GLU A 255 14.71 5.37 -2.44
CA GLU A 255 14.11 5.61 -1.13
C GLU A 255 15.08 5.22 0.01
N LEU A 256 15.78 4.09 -0.10
CA LEU A 256 16.81 3.70 0.86
C LEU A 256 17.96 4.71 0.93
N ASN A 257 18.40 5.25 -0.21
CA ASN A 257 19.41 6.30 -0.25
C ASN A 257 18.93 7.58 0.45
N LYS A 258 17.64 7.92 0.37
CA LYS A 258 17.08 9.02 1.20
C LYS A 258 17.18 8.69 2.68
N CYS A 259 16.80 7.48 3.11
CA CYS A 259 16.91 7.05 4.51
C CYS A 259 18.35 7.15 5.03
N VAL A 260 19.32 6.57 4.31
CA VAL A 260 20.75 6.63 4.65
C VAL A 260 21.23 8.07 4.75
N MET A 261 20.88 8.92 3.78
CA MET A 261 21.36 10.31 3.80
C MET A 261 20.70 11.13 4.91
N ALA A 262 19.45 10.84 5.27
CA ALA A 262 18.75 11.47 6.39
C ALA A 262 19.43 11.11 7.72
N ILE A 263 19.65 9.82 7.99
CA ILE A 263 20.28 9.37 9.23
C ILE A 263 21.73 9.84 9.35
N LEU A 264 22.49 9.85 8.25
CA LEU A 264 23.86 10.38 8.21
C LEU A 264 23.94 11.91 8.26
N SER A 265 22.80 12.61 8.14
CA SER A 265 22.76 14.07 8.37
C SER A 265 22.44 14.40 9.81
N ASP A 266 21.93 13.45 10.59
CA ASP A 266 21.69 13.59 12.02
C ASP A 266 22.97 13.29 12.80
N SER A 267 23.66 14.35 13.24
CA SER A 267 24.89 14.25 14.03
C SER A 267 24.68 13.68 15.43
N SER A 268 23.43 13.51 15.87
CA SER A 268 23.08 12.90 17.16
C SER A 268 22.77 11.41 17.06
N CYS A 269 22.75 10.85 15.86
CA CYS A 269 22.41 9.45 15.65
C CYS A 269 23.53 8.52 16.13
N THR A 270 23.24 7.73 17.16
CA THR A 270 24.13 6.69 17.72
C THR A 270 23.74 5.28 17.26
N ARG A 271 22.81 5.15 16.31
CA ARG A 271 22.25 3.87 15.86
C ARG A 271 23.11 3.24 14.76
N THR A 272 24.32 2.81 15.10
CA THR A 272 25.30 2.25 14.16
C THR A 272 24.73 1.07 13.35
N GLU A 273 23.97 0.16 13.98
CA GLU A 273 23.34 -0.99 13.32
C GLU A 273 22.31 -0.59 12.24
N LEU A 274 21.55 0.49 12.50
CA LEU A 274 20.56 1.03 11.57
C LEU A 274 21.25 1.65 10.35
N VAL A 275 22.31 2.42 10.58
CA VAL A 275 23.12 3.03 9.52
C VAL A 275 23.80 1.96 8.66
N GLU A 276 24.37 0.93 9.30
CA GLU A 276 24.97 -0.21 8.63
C GLU A 276 23.97 -0.92 7.71
N SER A 277 22.83 -1.33 8.27
CA SER A 277 21.80 -2.08 7.55
C SER A 277 21.23 -1.30 6.37
N LEU A 278 20.94 -0.02 6.57
CA LEU A 278 20.47 0.86 5.49
C LEU A 278 21.55 1.07 4.43
N SER A 279 22.82 1.25 4.81
CA SER A 279 23.93 1.44 3.87
C SER A 279 24.12 0.19 3.01
N TYR A 280 24.13 -1.00 3.65
CA TYR A 280 24.21 -2.27 2.97
C TYR A 280 23.06 -2.44 1.96
N LEU A 281 21.81 -2.29 2.40
CA LEU A 281 20.65 -2.44 1.53
C LEU A 281 20.64 -1.41 0.39
N THR A 282 21.03 -0.17 0.65
CA THR A 282 21.14 0.89 -0.36
C THR A 282 22.11 0.48 -1.46
N LEU A 283 23.32 0.06 -1.08
CA LEU A 283 24.35 -0.35 -2.03
C LEU A 283 23.96 -1.62 -2.76
N HIS A 284 23.40 -2.60 -2.07
CA HIS A 284 22.88 -3.83 -2.66
C HIS A 284 21.84 -3.54 -3.75
N GLN A 285 20.81 -2.73 -3.43
CA GLN A 285 19.80 -2.36 -4.43
C GLN A 285 20.38 -1.48 -5.55
N CYS A 286 21.36 -0.62 -5.26
CA CYS A 286 22.05 0.15 -6.28
C CYS A 286 22.75 -0.75 -7.30
N ALA A 287 23.53 -1.74 -6.83
CA ALA A 287 24.28 -2.67 -7.67
C ALA A 287 23.38 -3.52 -8.59
N LEU A 288 22.22 -3.95 -8.07
CA LEU A 288 21.27 -4.78 -8.81
C LEU A 288 20.27 -4.00 -9.67
N SER A 289 20.28 -2.67 -9.58
CA SER A 289 19.36 -1.80 -10.31
C SER A 289 19.99 -1.27 -11.61
N SER A 290 19.19 -0.56 -12.40
CA SER A 290 19.68 0.22 -13.54
C SER A 290 20.64 1.36 -13.13
N MET A 291 20.82 1.61 -11.82
CA MET A 291 21.68 2.64 -11.25
C MET A 291 23.04 2.14 -10.78
N SER A 292 23.44 0.92 -11.17
CA SER A 292 24.73 0.32 -10.80
C SER A 292 25.96 1.19 -11.17
N SER A 293 25.87 2.01 -12.21
CA SER A 293 26.91 2.99 -12.56
C SER A 293 27.13 4.06 -11.49
N HIS A 294 26.13 4.35 -10.65
CA HIS A 294 26.22 5.29 -9.54
C HIS A 294 26.80 4.67 -8.26
N PHE A 295 26.99 3.35 -8.22
CA PHE A 295 27.38 2.60 -7.03
C PHE A 295 28.60 3.21 -6.32
N CYS A 296 29.72 3.39 -7.03
CA CYS A 296 30.94 3.96 -6.44
C CYS A 296 30.75 5.40 -5.92
N LYS A 297 29.87 6.17 -6.57
CA LYS A 297 29.54 7.54 -6.13
C LYS A 297 28.74 7.50 -4.83
N VAL A 298 27.75 6.61 -4.74
CA VAL A 298 26.91 6.43 -3.55
C VAL A 298 27.75 5.91 -2.38
N ALA A 299 28.53 4.85 -2.59
CA ALA A 299 29.42 4.28 -1.57
C ALA A 299 30.39 5.33 -1.02
N ARG A 300 31.04 6.11 -1.90
CA ARG A 300 31.91 7.21 -1.47
C ARG A 300 31.17 8.28 -0.68
N SER A 301 29.94 8.62 -1.07
CA SER A 301 29.13 9.59 -0.34
C SER A 301 28.79 9.11 1.08
N ILE A 302 28.46 7.83 1.23
CA ILE A 302 28.19 7.19 2.53
C ILE A 302 29.47 7.16 3.37
N CYS A 303 30.55 6.57 2.85
CA CYS A 303 31.83 6.43 3.57
C CYS A 303 32.37 7.84 3.99
N SER A 304 32.24 8.87 3.14
CA SER A 304 32.64 10.26 3.47
C SER A 304 31.83 10.87 4.63
N LYS A 305 30.50 10.71 4.62
CA LYS A 305 29.65 11.20 5.72
C LYS A 305 29.94 10.48 7.02
N LEU A 306 30.12 9.16 6.99
CA LEU A 306 30.50 8.36 8.15
C LEU A 306 31.84 8.81 8.75
N SER A 307 32.88 8.96 7.94
CA SER A 307 34.19 9.44 8.41
C SER A 307 34.14 10.83 9.03
N SER A 308 33.22 11.69 8.58
CA SER A 308 33.05 13.03 9.16
C SER A 308 32.43 13.03 10.56
N GLN A 309 31.85 11.91 11.00
CA GLN A 309 31.14 11.78 12.28
C GLN A 309 31.97 11.11 13.39
N GLY A 310 33.17 10.58 13.12
CA GLY A 310 34.07 10.03 14.15
C GLY A 310 34.80 8.73 13.79
N LEU A 311 35.66 8.26 14.70
CA LEU A 311 36.53 7.08 14.53
C LEU A 311 35.75 5.76 14.44
N GLU A 312 34.74 5.53 15.29
CA GLU A 312 33.90 4.31 15.26
C GLU A 312 33.16 4.16 13.93
N ASN A 313 32.75 5.27 13.32
CA ASN A 313 32.11 5.29 12.01
C ASN A 313 33.08 5.02 10.85
N THR A 314 34.39 5.07 11.09
CA THR A 314 35.42 4.76 10.07
C THR A 314 35.55 3.25 9.86
N GLU A 315 35.44 2.44 10.91
CA GLU A 315 35.39 0.97 10.78
C GLU A 315 34.11 0.52 10.05
N LEU A 316 32.97 1.13 10.38
CA LEU A 316 31.72 0.90 9.64
C LEU A 316 31.86 1.31 8.16
N ALA A 317 32.50 2.46 7.88
CA ALA A 317 32.75 2.89 6.51
C ALA A 317 33.62 1.88 5.74
N ILE A 318 34.65 1.31 6.37
CA ILE A 318 35.48 0.26 5.77
C ILE A 318 34.62 -0.97 5.47
N LYS A 319 33.83 -1.46 6.42
CA LYS A 319 32.94 -2.61 6.24
C LYS A 319 31.93 -2.41 5.11
N VAL A 320 31.25 -1.27 5.10
CA VAL A 320 30.30 -0.90 4.02
C VAL A 320 31.01 -0.87 2.67
N CYS A 321 32.21 -0.31 2.62
CA CYS A 321 33.02 -0.23 1.42
C CYS A 321 33.56 -1.65 0.98
N GLU A 322 33.85 -2.58 1.90
CA GLU A 322 34.23 -3.98 1.61
C GLU A 322 33.06 -4.82 1.09
N ASP A 323 31.91 -4.77 1.75
CA ASP A 323 30.67 -5.41 1.32
C ASP A 323 30.30 -4.93 -0.09
N ALA A 324 30.47 -3.63 -0.32
CA ALA A 324 30.22 -3.02 -1.61
C ALA A 324 31.12 -3.57 -2.72
N LEU A 325 32.41 -3.77 -2.44
CA LEU A 325 33.39 -4.30 -3.40
C LEU A 325 33.15 -5.79 -3.69
N SER A 326 32.77 -6.59 -2.70
CA SER A 326 32.47 -8.02 -2.88
C SER A 326 31.32 -8.24 -3.87
N LYS A 327 30.27 -7.42 -3.81
CA LYS A 327 29.08 -7.52 -4.69
C LYS A 327 29.32 -7.10 -6.13
N ILE A 328 30.24 -6.16 -6.36
CA ILE A 328 30.70 -5.84 -7.72
C ILE A 328 31.38 -7.07 -8.35
N GLY A 329 32.17 -7.81 -7.56
CA GLY A 329 32.82 -9.05 -8.00
C GLY A 329 31.83 -10.12 -8.46
N GLU A 330 30.79 -10.37 -7.67
CA GLU A 330 29.74 -11.34 -7.99
C GLU A 330 28.87 -10.94 -9.19
N SER A 331 28.54 -9.64 -9.32
CA SER A 331 27.70 -9.14 -10.41
C SER A 331 28.40 -9.20 -11.77
N ASN A 332 29.74 -9.15 -11.80
CA ASN A 332 30.54 -9.29 -13.01
C ASN A 332 30.76 -10.76 -13.43
N GLN A 333 30.50 -11.73 -12.55
CA GLN A 333 30.61 -13.17 -12.87
C GLN A 333 29.31 -13.77 -13.44
N ASN A 334 28.16 -13.11 -13.20
CA ASN A 334 26.84 -13.56 -13.66
C ASN A 334 26.34 -12.83 -14.93
N ARG A 335 27.22 -12.08 -15.61
CA ARG A 335 27.00 -11.48 -16.94
C ARG A 335 27.74 -12.27 -18.00
#